data_AF-E1KRL9-F1
#
_entry.id   AF-E1KRL9-F1
#
_cell.length_a   1.000
_cell.length_b   1.000
_cell.length_c   1.000
_cell.angle_alpha   90.00
_cell.angle_beta   90.00
_cell.angle_gamma   90.00
#
_symmetry.space_group_name_H-M   'P 1'
#
loop_
_entity.id
_entity.type
_entity.pdbx_description
1 polymer ?
#
loop_
_entity_poly.entity_id
_entity_poly.type
_entity_poly.pdbx_seq_one_letter_code
_entity_poly.pdbx_strand_id
1 'polypeptide(L)'
;MGRITHNRTMAQFSSKQSCNPKLWNTRESRLNGKSREVVANNAKLEQLLLSVQRAYQTLCDRGVKFSAKEIKEQFQGTIQSRTTFLQRYDQMVENEKKLVGVEITAHSHSAYYIARKHLQAFIQERYHTSNLTFGQLAEDFLDSFQQYSVGKLGHSQSYYRKMALTVKKACRLAFREGFIDRPLFDLVKIDRGESKLPRALDRRALEKIKQLRLEDYKVELILVRNLFLFTCYCTSFCNLQCFYLMRTQTSPMKESSFCLREKPYTAAFLRDMSFLYKSF
;
A
#
# COMPACT_ATOMS: atom_id res chain seq x y z
N MET A 1 -4.40 27.29 -18.17
CA MET A 1 -2.98 27.54 -17.80
C MET A 1 -2.94 28.79 -16.95
N GLY A 2 -2.19 28.79 -15.84
CA GLY A 2 -2.03 29.95 -14.95
C GLY A 2 -0.66 30.62 -15.11
N ARG A 3 -0.61 31.94 -14.93
CA ARG A 3 0.62 32.76 -15.04
C ARG A 3 0.77 33.62 -13.78
N ILE A 4 1.96 33.57 -13.17
CA ILE A 4 2.36 34.41 -12.03
C ILE A 4 3.45 35.36 -12.53
N THR A 5 3.29 36.65 -12.26
CA THR A 5 4.27 37.68 -12.61
C THR A 5 4.64 38.46 -11.36
N HIS A 6 5.93 38.60 -11.07
CA HIS A 6 6.44 39.36 -9.93
C HIS A 6 7.81 39.97 -10.27
N ASN A 7 8.01 41.27 -10.05
CA ASN A 7 9.29 41.97 -10.24
C ASN A 7 10.05 41.59 -11.52
N ARG A 8 9.38 41.70 -12.68
CA ARG A 8 9.91 41.34 -14.03
C ARG A 8 10.24 39.86 -14.24
N THR A 9 9.98 38.99 -13.27
CA THR A 9 10.05 37.54 -13.41
C THR A 9 8.66 36.95 -13.67
N MET A 10 8.59 35.84 -14.39
CA MET A 10 7.35 35.18 -14.78
C MET A 10 7.46 33.67 -14.58
N ALA A 11 6.40 33.04 -14.05
CA ALA A 11 6.28 31.60 -13.93
C ALA A 11 4.91 31.11 -14.40
N GLN A 12 4.90 30.00 -15.15
CA GLN A 12 3.67 29.37 -15.62
C GLN A 12 3.41 28.06 -14.88
N PHE A 13 2.13 27.73 -14.68
CA PHE A 13 1.70 26.48 -14.06
C PHE A 13 0.39 25.95 -14.68
N SER A 14 0.15 24.65 -14.55
CA SER A 14 -1.12 24.05 -14.95
C SER A 14 -2.13 24.15 -13.81
N SER A 15 -3.28 24.78 -14.08
CA SER A 15 -4.39 24.88 -13.13
C SER A 15 -5.23 23.59 -13.04
N LYS A 16 -5.01 22.64 -13.95
CA LYS A 16 -5.79 21.39 -14.11
C LYS A 16 -7.32 21.60 -14.21
N GLN A 17 -7.76 22.82 -14.51
CA GLN A 17 -9.17 23.13 -14.76
C GLN A 17 -9.41 23.14 -16.27
N SER A 18 -10.45 22.44 -16.70
CA SER A 18 -10.99 22.51 -18.06
C SER A 18 -12.30 23.26 -18.03
N CYS A 19 -12.55 24.12 -19.03
CA CYS A 19 -13.78 24.89 -19.12
C CYS A 19 -14.13 25.18 -20.58
N ASN A 20 -15.40 25.46 -20.84
CA ASN A 20 -15.87 25.81 -22.17
C ASN A 20 -15.32 27.21 -22.56
N PRO A 21 -14.53 27.33 -23.64
CA PRO A 21 -13.95 28.61 -24.06
C PRO A 21 -15.00 29.70 -24.31
N LYS A 22 -16.22 29.34 -24.74
CA LYS A 22 -17.31 30.30 -25.01
C LYS A 22 -17.80 31.02 -23.76
N LEU A 23 -17.62 30.41 -22.58
CA LEU A 23 -18.03 30.97 -21.30
C LEU A 23 -16.88 31.71 -20.61
N TRP A 24 -15.66 31.66 -21.12
CA TRP A 24 -14.50 32.26 -20.48
C TRP A 24 -14.46 33.78 -20.67
N ASN A 25 -14.41 34.53 -19.57
CA ASN A 25 -14.22 35.96 -19.57
C ASN A 25 -12.73 36.29 -19.34
N THR A 26 -12.03 36.70 -20.40
CA THR A 26 -10.59 37.02 -20.35
C THR A 26 -10.29 38.22 -19.45
N ARG A 27 -11.21 39.19 -19.37
CA ARG A 27 -11.00 40.40 -18.57
C ARG A 27 -11.08 40.12 -17.07
N GLU A 28 -12.06 39.31 -16.67
CA GLU A 28 -12.29 38.96 -15.26
C GLU A 28 -11.55 37.69 -14.83
N SER A 29 -10.96 36.95 -15.77
CA SER A 29 -10.34 35.64 -15.53
C SER A 29 -11.29 34.65 -14.83
N ARG A 30 -12.58 34.69 -15.18
CA ARG A 30 -13.67 33.85 -14.62
C ARG A 30 -14.58 33.35 -15.73
N LEU A 31 -15.42 32.36 -15.42
CA LEU A 31 -16.47 31.87 -16.32
C LEU A 31 -17.76 32.70 -16.15
N ASN A 32 -18.33 33.15 -17.26
CA ASN A 32 -19.63 33.82 -17.33
C ASN A 32 -20.76 32.79 -17.27
N GLY A 33 -21.80 33.08 -16.49
CA GLY A 33 -23.01 32.26 -16.38
C GLY A 33 -23.37 31.91 -14.94
N LYS A 34 -24.59 31.36 -14.77
CA LYS A 34 -25.17 31.01 -13.45
C LYS A 34 -25.35 29.50 -13.26
N SER A 35 -24.87 28.68 -14.20
CA SER A 35 -24.93 27.22 -14.09
C SER A 35 -24.12 26.73 -12.88
N ARG A 36 -24.57 25.64 -12.26
CA ARG A 36 -23.88 25.00 -11.13
C ARG A 36 -22.43 24.65 -11.45
N GLU A 37 -22.14 24.23 -12.68
CA GLU A 37 -20.78 23.93 -13.14
C GLU A 37 -19.90 25.19 -13.21
N VAL A 38 -20.45 26.30 -13.72
CA VAL A 38 -19.77 27.59 -13.81
C VAL A 38 -19.42 28.11 -12.42
N VAL A 39 -20.39 28.06 -11.49
CA VAL A 39 -20.19 28.47 -10.09
C VAL A 39 -19.11 27.61 -9.42
N ALA A 40 -19.18 26.28 -9.57
CA ALA A 40 -18.20 25.38 -8.99
C ALA A 40 -16.78 25.59 -9.55
N ASN A 41 -16.65 25.82 -10.86
CA ASN A 41 -15.35 26.10 -11.48
C ASN A 41 -14.80 27.47 -11.05
N ASN A 42 -15.63 28.50 -10.97
CA ASN A 42 -15.24 29.81 -10.45
C ASN A 42 -14.77 29.72 -9.00
N ALA A 43 -15.45 28.95 -8.15
CA ALA A 43 -15.02 28.71 -6.78
C ALA A 43 -13.63 28.05 -6.71
N LYS A 44 -13.33 27.10 -7.61
CA LYS A 44 -11.99 26.48 -7.69
C LYS A 44 -10.92 27.48 -8.14
N LEU A 45 -11.23 28.36 -9.10
CA LEU A 45 -10.31 29.42 -9.54
C LEU A 45 -10.02 30.42 -8.43
N GLU A 46 -11.03 30.79 -7.65
CA GLU A 46 -10.91 31.68 -6.50
C GLU A 46 -10.05 31.04 -5.39
N GLN A 47 -10.24 29.76 -5.13
CA GLN A 47 -9.38 29.00 -4.21
C GLN A 47 -7.93 28.92 -4.69
N LEU A 48 -7.70 28.80 -6.00
CA LEU A 48 -6.34 28.85 -6.59
C LEU A 48 -5.71 30.22 -6.37
N LEU A 49 -6.44 31.30 -6.64
CA LEU A 49 -5.97 32.67 -6.44
C LEU A 49 -5.57 32.93 -4.98
N LEU A 50 -6.44 32.57 -4.02
CA LEU A 50 -6.17 32.69 -2.59
C LEU A 50 -4.94 31.89 -2.16
N SER A 51 -4.70 30.73 -2.78
CA SER A 51 -3.51 29.92 -2.48
C SER A 51 -2.22 30.60 -2.94
N VAL A 52 -2.22 31.20 -4.13
CA VAL A 52 -1.08 31.95 -4.65
C VAL A 52 -0.82 33.19 -3.79
N GLN A 53 -1.87 33.91 -3.38
CA GLN A 53 -1.75 35.06 -2.49
C GLN A 53 -1.16 34.70 -1.13
N ARG A 54 -1.57 33.57 -0.53
CA ARG A 54 -0.98 33.07 0.72
C ARG A 54 0.51 32.73 0.55
N ALA A 55 0.87 32.03 -0.54
CA ALA A 55 2.25 31.72 -0.84
C ALA A 55 3.11 32.98 -1.00
N TYR A 56 2.57 34.02 -1.64
CA TYR A 56 3.19 35.34 -1.73
C TYR A 56 3.38 35.96 -0.33
N GLN A 57 2.35 35.99 0.51
CA GLN A 57 2.43 36.56 1.85
C GLN A 57 3.48 35.85 2.71
N THR A 58 3.51 34.51 2.68
CA THR A 58 4.53 33.73 3.42
C THR A 58 5.95 34.07 2.97
N LEU A 59 6.17 34.37 1.69
CA LEU A 59 7.47 34.79 1.20
C LEU A 59 7.81 36.24 1.57
N CYS A 60 6.81 37.13 1.61
CA CYS A 60 6.96 38.49 2.15
C CYS A 60 7.37 38.47 3.63
N ASP A 61 6.71 37.66 4.45
CA ASP A 61 6.94 37.58 5.89
C ASP A 61 8.36 37.06 6.22
N ARG A 62 8.99 36.30 5.31
CA ARG A 62 10.38 35.84 5.43
C ARG A 62 11.41 36.96 5.23
N GLY A 63 11.04 38.10 4.66
CA GLY A 63 11.92 39.27 4.50
C GLY A 63 13.05 39.11 3.47
N VAL A 64 13.05 38.04 2.66
CA VAL A 64 14.06 37.78 1.63
C VAL A 64 13.51 38.16 0.26
N LYS A 65 14.36 38.62 -0.68
CA LYS A 65 13.94 38.84 -2.07
C LYS A 65 13.57 37.51 -2.72
N PHE A 66 12.42 37.46 -3.38
CA PHE A 66 11.95 36.28 -4.11
C PHE A 66 11.43 36.65 -5.50
N SER A 67 11.27 35.63 -6.32
CA SER A 67 10.90 35.64 -7.74
C SER A 67 9.57 34.93 -7.96
N ALA A 68 8.98 35.09 -9.15
CA ALA A 68 7.75 34.39 -9.53
C ALA A 68 7.91 32.86 -9.51
N LYS A 69 9.14 32.34 -9.67
CA LYS A 69 9.43 30.91 -9.59
C LYS A 69 9.30 30.40 -8.16
N GLU A 70 9.84 31.11 -7.17
CA GLU A 70 9.72 30.74 -5.76
C GLU A 70 8.28 30.86 -5.27
N ILE A 71 7.51 31.86 -5.73
CA ILE A 71 6.06 31.92 -5.46
C ILE A 71 5.38 30.67 -6.00
N LYS A 72 5.69 30.24 -7.24
CA LYS A 72 5.15 29.02 -7.83
C LYS A 72 5.55 27.78 -7.03
N GLU A 73 6.81 27.64 -6.64
CA GLU A 73 7.31 26.50 -5.87
C GLU A 73 6.63 26.44 -4.50
N GLN A 74 6.55 27.55 -3.78
CA GLN A 74 5.84 27.67 -2.50
C GLN A 74 4.35 27.34 -2.66
N PHE A 75 3.69 27.87 -3.69
CA PHE A 75 2.28 27.58 -4.00
C PHE A 75 2.05 26.11 -4.37
N GLN A 76 2.93 25.51 -5.19
CA GLN A 76 2.82 24.12 -5.59
C GLN A 76 3.08 23.17 -4.42
N GLY A 77 4.06 23.49 -3.56
CA GLY A 77 4.26 22.83 -2.27
C GLY A 77 3.05 22.98 -1.35
N THR A 78 2.40 24.15 -1.36
CA THR A 78 1.15 24.39 -0.61
C THR A 78 -0.05 23.62 -1.20
N ILE A 79 -0.11 23.40 -2.52
CA ILE A 79 -1.13 22.52 -3.14
C ILE A 79 -0.86 21.06 -2.82
N GLN A 80 0.40 20.63 -2.81
CA GLN A 80 0.76 19.30 -2.31
C GLN A 80 0.34 19.16 -0.84
N SER A 81 0.57 20.18 -0.01
CA SER A 81 0.09 20.25 1.39
C SER A 81 -1.45 20.15 1.55
N ARG A 82 -2.25 20.46 0.51
CA ARG A 82 -3.73 20.28 0.54
C ARG A 82 -4.20 18.84 0.28
N THR A 83 -3.33 17.95 -0.18
CA THR A 83 -3.73 16.55 -0.40
C THR A 83 -3.98 15.88 0.94
N THR A 84 -5.21 15.42 1.16
CA THR A 84 -5.55 14.73 2.41
C THR A 84 -4.86 13.37 2.50
N PHE A 85 -4.66 12.89 3.72
CA PHE A 85 -4.11 11.57 3.99
C PHE A 85 -4.90 10.47 3.25
N LEU A 86 -6.23 10.51 3.32
CA LEU A 86 -7.08 9.51 2.68
C LEU A 86 -7.03 9.58 1.14
N GLN A 87 -6.98 10.77 0.54
CA GLN A 87 -6.80 10.90 -0.91
C GLN A 87 -5.45 10.33 -1.37
N ARG A 88 -4.38 10.63 -0.63
CA ARG A 88 -3.06 10.08 -0.95
C ARG A 88 -3.04 8.56 -0.75
N TYR A 89 -3.72 8.05 0.28
CA TYR A 89 -3.89 6.63 0.48
C TYR A 89 -4.60 5.98 -0.72
N ASP A 90 -5.67 6.58 -1.23
CA ASP A 90 -6.39 6.05 -2.41
C ASP A 90 -5.50 5.99 -3.66
N GLN A 91 -4.66 7.00 -3.89
CA GLN A 91 -3.66 6.98 -4.96
C GLN A 91 -2.63 5.85 -4.78
N MET A 92 -2.22 5.55 -3.55
CA MET A 92 -1.35 4.40 -3.27
C MET A 92 -2.06 3.10 -3.67
N VAL A 93 -3.32 2.90 -3.27
CA VAL A 93 -4.07 1.68 -3.59
C VAL A 93 -4.21 1.48 -5.09
N GLU A 94 -4.45 2.55 -5.85
CA GLU A 94 -4.57 2.45 -7.31
C GLU A 94 -3.23 2.14 -7.99
N ASN A 95 -2.11 2.65 -7.45
CA ASN A 95 -0.79 2.29 -7.94
C ASN A 95 -0.44 0.82 -7.67
N GLU A 96 -0.76 0.32 -6.47
CA GLU A 96 -0.57 -1.09 -6.11
C GLU A 96 -1.44 -2.03 -6.96
N LYS A 97 -2.60 -1.55 -7.45
CA LYS A 97 -3.49 -2.33 -8.32
C LYS A 97 -2.80 -2.73 -9.63
N LYS A 98 -1.94 -1.87 -10.16
CA LYS A 98 -1.18 -2.12 -11.40
C LYS A 98 -0.17 -3.27 -11.26
N LEU A 99 0.21 -3.60 -10.03
CA LEU A 99 1.15 -4.68 -9.70
C LEU A 99 0.43 -6.02 -9.46
N VAL A 100 -0.90 -6.05 -9.51
CA VAL A 100 -1.69 -7.26 -9.29
C VAL A 100 -1.45 -8.26 -10.43
N GLY A 101 -1.06 -9.48 -10.08
CA GLY A 101 -0.71 -10.53 -11.04
C GLY A 101 0.75 -10.49 -11.52
N VAL A 102 1.52 -9.46 -11.11
CA VAL A 102 2.97 -9.37 -11.34
C VAL A 102 3.71 -9.59 -10.03
N GLU A 103 3.51 -8.68 -9.07
CA GLU A 103 4.20 -8.72 -7.77
C GLU A 103 3.24 -8.97 -6.60
N ILE A 104 1.97 -8.60 -6.76
CA ILE A 104 0.97 -8.62 -5.68
C ILE A 104 -0.19 -9.55 -6.05
N THR A 105 -0.67 -10.32 -5.08
CA THR A 105 -1.89 -11.13 -5.28
C THR A 105 -3.15 -10.28 -5.11
N ALA A 106 -4.24 -10.63 -5.80
CA ALA A 106 -5.52 -9.94 -5.65
C ALA A 106 -6.01 -9.92 -4.18
N HIS A 107 -5.74 -10.99 -3.43
CA HIS A 107 -6.02 -11.06 -2.00
C HIS A 107 -5.20 -10.05 -1.18
N SER A 108 -3.93 -9.85 -1.50
CA SER A 108 -3.10 -8.85 -0.81
C SER A 108 -3.54 -7.43 -1.16
N HIS A 109 -3.97 -7.20 -2.40
CA HIS A 109 -4.52 -5.90 -2.83
C HIS A 109 -5.85 -5.58 -2.11
N SER A 110 -6.74 -6.55 -1.94
CA SER A 110 -8.02 -6.34 -1.26
C SER A 110 -7.85 -5.89 0.20
N ALA A 111 -6.78 -6.32 0.87
CA ALA A 111 -6.45 -5.86 2.22
C ALA A 111 -6.24 -4.34 2.31
N TYR A 112 -5.72 -3.69 1.25
CA TYR A 112 -5.57 -2.23 1.23
C TYR A 112 -6.92 -1.50 1.22
N TYR A 113 -7.91 -2.01 0.46
CA TYR A 113 -9.26 -1.45 0.45
C TYR A 113 -9.98 -1.65 1.78
N ILE A 114 -9.80 -2.81 2.41
CA ILE A 114 -10.37 -3.07 3.74
C ILE A 114 -9.76 -2.12 4.77
N ALA A 115 -8.44 -1.98 4.80
CA ALA A 115 -7.76 -1.01 5.65
C ALA A 115 -8.25 0.43 5.41
N ARG A 116 -8.48 0.83 4.13
CA ARG A 116 -9.02 2.15 3.78
C ARG A 116 -10.39 2.41 4.38
N LYS A 117 -11.28 1.42 4.41
CA LYS A 117 -12.61 1.51 5.02
C LYS A 117 -12.51 1.70 6.54
N HIS A 118 -11.68 0.90 7.21
CA HIS A 118 -11.46 1.03 8.65
C HIS A 118 -10.82 2.36 9.02
N LEU A 119 -9.86 2.85 8.23
CA LEU A 119 -9.25 4.16 8.43
C LEU A 119 -10.28 5.29 8.29
N GLN A 120 -11.17 5.21 7.30
CA GLN A 120 -12.22 6.22 7.14
C GLN A 120 -13.18 6.25 8.33
N ALA A 121 -13.64 5.08 8.78
CA ALA A 121 -14.53 4.98 9.93
C ALA A 121 -13.85 5.51 11.20
N PHE A 122 -12.59 5.12 11.44
CA PHE A 122 -11.80 5.62 12.56
C PHE A 122 -11.62 7.14 12.53
N ILE A 123 -11.25 7.70 11.37
CA ILE A 123 -11.03 9.14 11.24
C ILE A 123 -12.33 9.92 11.47
N GLN A 124 -13.45 9.43 10.93
CA GLN A 124 -14.76 10.05 11.15
C GLN A 124 -15.18 9.99 12.61
N GLU A 125 -14.88 8.91 13.31
CA GLU A 125 -15.23 8.74 14.72
C GLU A 125 -14.35 9.59 15.65
N ARG A 126 -13.02 9.59 15.44
CA ARG A 126 -12.06 10.26 16.34
C ARG A 126 -11.91 11.75 16.06
N TYR A 127 -11.87 12.13 14.77
CA TYR A 127 -11.56 13.51 14.35
C TYR A 127 -12.78 14.26 13.84
N HIS A 128 -13.95 13.60 13.76
CA HIS A 128 -15.20 14.18 13.26
C HIS A 128 -15.08 14.85 11.88
N THR A 129 -14.14 14.39 11.06
CA THR A 129 -13.86 14.92 9.73
C THR A 129 -13.68 13.78 8.74
N SER A 130 -14.01 14.04 7.48
CA SER A 130 -13.70 13.17 6.35
C SER A 130 -12.37 13.52 5.68
N ASN A 131 -11.82 14.69 5.99
CA ASN A 131 -10.65 15.27 5.34
C ASN A 131 -9.55 15.52 6.39
N LEU A 132 -8.69 14.53 6.60
CA LEU A 132 -7.54 14.64 7.49
C LEU A 132 -6.29 15.01 6.68
N THR A 133 -5.61 16.09 7.04
CA THR A 133 -4.32 16.46 6.42
C THR A 133 -3.16 15.75 7.12
N PHE A 134 -2.00 15.66 6.47
CA PHE A 134 -0.82 15.03 7.07
C PHE A 134 -0.30 15.78 8.32
N GLY A 135 -0.50 17.09 8.40
CA GLY A 135 -0.14 17.88 9.59
C GLY A 135 -1.01 17.59 10.81
N GLN A 136 -2.20 17.05 10.61
CA GLN A 136 -3.14 16.67 11.69
C GLN A 136 -2.91 15.24 12.20
N LEU A 137 -2.01 14.47 11.57
CA LEU A 137 -1.60 13.17 12.08
C LEU A 137 -0.70 13.38 13.30
N ALA A 138 -1.31 13.30 14.48
CA ALA A 138 -0.61 13.30 15.76
C ALA A 138 0.27 12.05 15.91
N GLU A 139 1.28 12.12 16.78
CA GLU A 139 2.22 11.01 17.02
C GLU A 139 1.52 9.76 17.57
N ASP A 140 0.44 9.96 18.34
CA ASP A 140 -0.40 8.91 18.94
C ASP A 140 -1.39 8.26 17.96
N PHE A 141 -1.43 8.69 16.70
CA PHE A 141 -2.45 8.27 15.73
C PHE A 141 -2.51 6.74 15.60
N LEU A 142 -1.35 6.08 15.51
CA LEU A 142 -1.27 4.63 15.39
C LEU A 142 -1.73 3.92 16.66
N ASP A 143 -1.43 4.46 17.84
CA ASP A 143 -1.82 3.88 19.12
C ASP A 143 -3.34 3.98 19.33
N SER A 144 -3.93 5.13 19.03
CA SER A 144 -5.39 5.26 19.08
C SER A 144 -6.09 4.44 18.01
N PHE A 145 -5.48 4.30 16.82
CA PHE A 145 -6.00 3.40 15.81
C PHE A 145 -5.93 1.93 16.27
N GLN A 146 -4.91 1.56 17.05
CA GLN A 146 -4.82 0.23 17.68
C GLN A 146 -5.93 0.04 18.70
N GLN A 147 -6.14 1.00 19.60
CA GLN A 147 -7.22 0.94 20.60
C GLN A 147 -8.60 0.82 19.94
N TYR A 148 -8.83 1.57 18.86
CA TYR A 148 -10.06 1.46 18.08
C TYR A 148 -10.20 0.07 17.43
N SER A 149 -9.16 -0.40 16.73
CA SER A 149 -9.23 -1.67 16.01
C SER A 149 -9.31 -2.88 16.94
N VAL A 150 -8.43 -2.98 17.93
CA VAL A 150 -8.31 -4.14 18.82
C VAL A 150 -9.30 -4.04 19.97
N GLY A 151 -9.38 -2.87 20.62
CA GLY A 151 -10.24 -2.67 21.78
C GLY A 151 -11.72 -2.56 21.43
N LYS A 152 -12.07 -1.69 20.48
CA LYS A 152 -13.49 -1.45 20.13
C LYS A 152 -14.04 -2.45 19.12
N LEU A 153 -13.33 -2.71 18.02
CA LEU A 153 -13.80 -3.63 16.97
C LEU A 153 -13.47 -5.10 17.25
N GLY A 154 -12.68 -5.40 18.28
CA GLY A 154 -12.31 -6.78 18.63
C GLY A 154 -11.41 -7.47 17.60
N HIS A 155 -10.72 -6.71 16.75
CA HIS A 155 -9.80 -7.30 15.78
C HIS A 155 -8.55 -7.88 16.48
N SER A 156 -7.97 -8.93 15.89
CA SER A 156 -6.69 -9.46 16.37
C SER A 156 -5.54 -8.46 16.16
N GLN A 157 -4.50 -8.55 17.00
CA GLN A 157 -3.30 -7.72 16.86
C GLN A 157 -2.63 -7.90 15.49
N SER A 158 -2.61 -9.12 14.96
CA SER A 158 -2.12 -9.42 13.61
C SER A 158 -2.92 -8.72 12.51
N TYR A 159 -4.23 -8.55 12.70
CA TYR A 159 -5.09 -7.85 11.77
C TYR A 159 -4.83 -6.34 11.80
N TYR A 160 -4.78 -5.74 13.01
CA TYR A 160 -4.37 -4.35 13.19
C TYR A 160 -2.99 -4.09 12.56
N ARG A 161 -2.03 -4.98 12.80
CA ARG A 161 -0.67 -4.86 12.23
C ARG A 161 -0.69 -4.69 10.73
N LYS A 162 -1.48 -5.50 10.01
CA LYS A 162 -1.59 -5.40 8.54
C LYS A 162 -2.07 -3.99 8.13
N MET A 163 -3.09 -3.46 8.79
CA MET A 163 -3.59 -2.10 8.51
C MET A 163 -2.57 -1.01 8.89
N ALA A 164 -1.91 -1.13 10.04
CA ALA A 164 -0.92 -0.15 10.48
C ALA A 164 0.29 -0.10 9.53
N LEU A 165 0.70 -1.24 8.97
CA LEU A 165 1.77 -1.28 7.97
C LEU A 165 1.40 -0.56 6.67
N THR A 166 0.14 -0.64 6.22
CA THR A 166 -0.31 0.11 5.03
C THR A 166 -0.36 1.61 5.30
N VAL A 167 -0.74 2.04 6.52
CA VAL A 167 -0.65 3.45 6.95
C VAL A 167 0.79 3.94 6.93
N LYS A 168 1.73 3.19 7.53
CA LYS A 168 3.15 3.54 7.49
C LYS A 168 3.70 3.59 6.06
N LYS A 169 3.22 2.73 5.16
CA LYS A 169 3.60 2.75 3.74
C LYS A 169 3.11 4.04 3.06
N ALA A 170 1.85 4.42 3.27
CA ALA A 170 1.28 5.65 2.72
C ALA A 170 2.05 6.90 3.21
N CYS A 171 2.39 6.96 4.50
CA CYS A 171 3.16 8.06 5.07
C CYS A 171 4.59 8.15 4.50
N ARG A 172 5.27 7.00 4.35
CA ARG A 172 6.61 6.94 3.75
C ARG A 172 6.61 7.40 2.29
N LEU A 173 5.60 7.02 1.52
CA LEU A 173 5.46 7.48 0.13
C LEU A 173 5.16 8.98 0.07
N ALA A 174 4.28 9.47 0.95
CA ALA A 174 3.96 10.89 1.04
C ALA A 174 5.20 11.75 1.36
N PHE A 175 6.08 11.28 2.26
CA PHE A 175 7.36 11.92 2.54
C PHE A 175 8.28 11.94 1.31
N ARG A 176 8.45 10.79 0.62
CA ARG A 176 9.30 10.71 -0.60
C ARG A 176 8.84 11.63 -1.73
N GLU A 177 7.55 11.88 -1.82
CA GLU A 177 6.94 12.71 -2.85
C GLU A 177 6.84 14.20 -2.45
N GLY A 178 7.32 14.56 -1.25
CA GLY A 178 7.33 15.95 -0.76
C GLY A 178 5.98 16.46 -0.26
N PHE A 179 5.04 15.58 0.09
CA PHE A 179 3.78 15.97 0.74
C PHE A 179 3.95 16.29 2.23
N ILE A 180 5.02 15.79 2.85
CA ILE A 180 5.34 15.96 4.26
C ILE A 180 6.84 16.26 4.37
N ASP A 181 7.21 17.22 5.21
CA ASP A 181 8.61 17.62 5.41
C ASP A 181 9.37 16.72 6.39
N ARG A 182 8.63 15.94 7.20
CA ARG A 182 9.19 15.02 8.20
C ARG A 182 8.62 13.60 8.04
N PRO A 183 9.42 12.56 8.27
CA PRO A 183 8.92 11.18 8.26
C PRO A 183 7.92 10.97 9.41
N LEU A 184 6.72 10.49 9.09
CA LEU A 184 5.72 10.12 10.10
C LEU A 184 5.83 8.64 10.45
N PHE A 185 5.79 8.35 11.75
CA PHE A 185 5.73 7.00 12.33
C PHE A 185 6.90 6.06 12.04
N ASP A 186 8.00 6.52 11.44
CA ASP A 186 9.09 5.64 11.04
C ASP A 186 9.68 4.85 12.24
N LEU A 187 9.85 5.53 13.38
CA LEU A 187 10.36 4.93 14.63
C LEU A 187 9.32 4.07 15.37
N VAL A 188 8.03 4.20 15.05
CA VAL A 188 6.96 3.47 15.75
C VAL A 188 7.03 1.99 15.40
N LYS A 189 7.29 1.14 16.40
CA LYS A 189 7.27 -0.31 16.24
C LYS A 189 5.85 -0.82 16.44
N ILE A 190 5.25 -1.35 15.37
CA ILE A 190 3.98 -2.06 15.46
C ILE A 190 4.25 -3.44 16.03
N ASP A 191 3.54 -3.82 17.09
CA ASP A 191 3.63 -5.15 17.67
C ASP A 191 3.11 -6.23 16.70
N ARG A 192 3.71 -7.42 16.74
CA ARG A 192 3.22 -8.60 16.04
C ARG A 192 2.05 -9.26 16.78
N GLY A 193 1.91 -8.97 18.07
CA GLY A 193 1.01 -9.67 18.98
C GLY A 193 1.51 -11.06 19.29
N GLU A 194 0.67 -11.84 19.97
CA GLU A 194 0.91 -13.27 20.17
C GLU A 194 0.88 -13.98 18.81
N SER A 195 2.05 -14.04 18.17
CA SER A 195 2.33 -15.02 17.15
C SER A 195 2.32 -16.37 17.85
N LYS A 196 1.15 -16.99 17.97
CA LYS A 196 1.09 -18.44 18.21
C LYS A 196 1.91 -19.05 17.08
N LEU A 197 3.15 -19.44 17.39
CA LEU A 197 3.97 -20.20 16.47
C LEU A 197 3.06 -21.29 15.91
N PRO A 198 3.00 -21.49 14.58
CA PRO A 198 2.26 -22.61 14.02
C PRO A 198 2.69 -23.84 14.83
N ARG A 199 1.73 -24.52 15.45
CA ARG A 199 2.06 -25.63 16.35
C ARG A 199 2.84 -26.63 15.50
N ALA A 200 4.13 -26.79 15.82
CA ALA A 200 4.98 -27.73 15.10
C ALA A 200 4.34 -29.12 15.20
N LEU A 201 4.38 -29.86 14.09
CA LEU A 201 3.96 -31.25 14.10
C LEU A 201 4.94 -32.02 14.98
N ASP A 202 4.47 -32.52 16.12
CA ASP A 202 5.31 -33.34 16.98
C ASP A 202 5.39 -34.77 16.43
N ARG A 203 6.42 -35.51 16.86
CA ARG A 203 6.63 -36.90 16.43
C ARG A 203 5.42 -37.79 16.73
N ARG A 204 4.71 -37.52 17.83
CA ARG A 204 3.51 -38.28 18.21
C ARG A 204 2.35 -38.04 17.23
N ALA A 205 2.10 -36.81 16.81
CA ALA A 205 1.10 -36.51 15.79
C ALA A 205 1.48 -37.10 14.43
N LEU A 206 2.76 -37.06 14.05
CA LEU A 206 3.24 -37.69 12.81
C LEU A 206 2.99 -39.20 12.82
N GLU A 207 3.30 -39.90 13.92
CA GLU A 207 3.04 -41.34 14.04
C GLU A 207 1.54 -41.66 14.01
N LYS A 208 0.69 -40.81 14.61
CA LYS A 208 -0.78 -40.96 14.49
C LYS A 208 -1.25 -40.86 13.04
N ILE A 209 -0.71 -39.91 12.27
CA ILE A 209 -1.04 -39.76 10.85
C ILE A 209 -0.58 -40.99 10.06
N LYS A 210 0.61 -41.52 10.36
CA LYS A 210 1.14 -42.74 9.73
C LYS A 210 0.28 -43.98 10.01
N GLN A 211 -0.21 -44.12 11.24
CA GLN A 211 -1.00 -45.27 11.67
C GLN A 211 -2.50 -45.13 11.36
N LEU A 212 -2.93 -44.00 10.81
CA LEU A 212 -4.33 -43.73 10.49
C LEU A 212 -4.83 -44.75 9.46
N ARG A 213 -5.72 -45.65 9.89
CA ARG A 213 -6.39 -46.60 8.99
C ARG A 213 -7.50 -45.87 8.25
N LEU A 214 -7.34 -45.76 6.93
CA LEU A 214 -8.34 -45.26 6.01
C LEU A 214 -8.90 -46.45 5.25
N GLU A 215 -10.20 -46.47 5.03
CA GLU A 215 -10.86 -47.51 4.23
C GLU A 215 -10.42 -47.40 2.76
N ASP A 216 -10.28 -48.52 2.07
CA ASP A 216 -9.66 -48.59 0.75
C ASP A 216 -10.38 -47.75 -0.32
N TYR A 217 -11.68 -47.47 -0.14
CA TYR A 217 -12.44 -46.61 -1.04
C TYR A 217 -12.13 -45.10 -0.89
N LYS A 218 -11.41 -44.68 0.17
CA LYS A 218 -11.01 -43.28 0.44
C LYS A 218 -9.68 -42.94 -0.24
N VAL A 219 -9.57 -43.22 -1.54
CA VAL A 219 -8.33 -43.11 -2.33
C VAL A 219 -7.69 -41.72 -2.23
N GLU A 220 -8.48 -40.64 -2.27
CA GLU A 220 -7.97 -39.27 -2.16
C GLU A 220 -7.34 -38.98 -0.80
N LEU A 221 -7.94 -39.46 0.30
CA LEU A 221 -7.40 -39.26 1.65
C LEU A 221 -6.14 -40.09 1.87
N ILE A 222 -6.09 -41.30 1.30
CA ILE A 222 -4.90 -42.16 1.31
C ILE A 222 -3.76 -41.45 0.55
N LEU A 223 -4.06 -40.87 -0.62
CA LEU A 223 -3.11 -40.11 -1.42
C LEU A 223 -2.59 -38.88 -0.67
N VAL A 224 -3.48 -38.07 -0.08
CA VAL A 224 -3.10 -36.88 0.70
C VAL A 224 -2.24 -37.27 1.91
N ARG A 225 -2.59 -38.34 2.64
CA ARG A 225 -1.78 -38.84 3.76
C ARG A 225 -0.40 -39.27 3.29
N ASN A 226 -0.32 -40.09 2.25
CA ASN A 226 0.95 -40.60 1.73
C ASN A 226 1.83 -39.46 1.20
N LEU A 227 1.24 -38.47 0.52
CA LEU A 227 1.94 -37.29 0.06
C LEU A 227 2.45 -36.44 1.23
N PHE A 228 1.62 -36.21 2.24
CA PHE A 228 2.03 -35.48 3.44
C PHE A 228 3.18 -36.18 4.18
N LEU A 229 3.13 -37.51 4.32
CA LEU A 229 4.21 -38.27 4.93
C LEU A 229 5.48 -38.21 4.07
N PHE A 230 5.34 -38.35 2.76
CA PHE A 230 6.45 -38.21 1.81
C PHE A 230 7.12 -36.84 1.94
N THR A 231 6.34 -35.75 1.97
CA THR A 231 6.92 -34.41 2.18
C THR A 231 7.60 -34.29 3.53
N CYS A 232 7.02 -34.80 4.63
CA CYS A 232 7.67 -34.77 5.95
C CYS A 232 9.01 -35.51 6.00
N TYR A 233 9.15 -36.62 5.26
CA TYR A 233 10.41 -37.37 5.18
C TYR A 233 11.41 -36.75 4.19
N CYS A 234 10.92 -36.14 3.11
CA CYS A 234 11.75 -35.50 2.08
C CYS A 234 12.06 -34.02 2.36
N THR A 235 11.46 -33.39 3.37
CA THR A 235 11.70 -31.98 3.74
C THR A 235 13.12 -31.70 4.22
N SER A 236 13.93 -32.72 4.51
CA SER A 236 15.39 -32.53 4.67
C SER A 236 16.08 -32.18 3.35
N PHE A 237 15.43 -32.36 2.19
CA PHE A 237 16.04 -32.19 0.87
C PHE A 237 15.37 -31.23 -0.10
N CYS A 238 14.09 -30.84 0.01
CA CYS A 238 13.53 -29.88 -0.96
C CYS A 238 12.16 -29.30 -0.54
N ASN A 239 12.06 -27.98 -0.37
CA ASN A 239 10.80 -27.25 -0.53
C ASN A 239 10.70 -26.79 -2.00
N LEU A 240 9.53 -27.01 -2.63
CA LEU A 240 9.13 -26.82 -4.05
C LEU A 240 9.31 -27.98 -5.05
N GLN A 241 10.40 -28.75 -5.02
CA GLN A 241 10.68 -29.69 -6.13
C GLN A 241 9.71 -30.89 -6.20
N CYS A 242 9.14 -31.32 -5.07
CA CYS A 242 8.22 -32.46 -5.02
C CYS A 242 6.87 -32.20 -5.70
N PHE A 243 6.40 -30.94 -5.76
CA PHE A 243 5.11 -30.61 -6.37
C PHE A 243 5.16 -30.71 -7.91
N TYR A 244 6.32 -30.46 -8.52
CA TYR A 244 6.52 -30.57 -9.97
C TYR A 244 6.67 -32.03 -10.42
N LEU A 245 7.34 -32.88 -9.64
CA LEU A 245 7.56 -34.29 -9.98
C LEU A 245 6.27 -35.10 -10.08
N MET A 246 5.28 -34.81 -9.22
CA MET A 246 3.97 -35.49 -9.24
C MET A 246 3.16 -35.23 -10.51
N ARG A 247 3.43 -34.15 -11.26
CA ARG A 247 2.69 -33.84 -12.49
C ARG A 247 3.25 -34.56 -13.73
N THR A 248 4.41 -35.20 -13.62
CA THR A 248 5.16 -35.71 -14.79
C THR A 248 5.34 -37.23 -14.84
N GLN A 249 4.84 -38.01 -13.86
CA GLN A 249 4.96 -39.47 -13.92
C GLN A 249 3.60 -40.18 -13.82
N THR A 250 2.92 -40.30 -14.95
CA THR A 250 2.06 -41.44 -15.27
C THR A 250 2.80 -42.31 -16.28
N SER A 251 3.81 -43.05 -15.82
CA SER A 251 4.40 -44.16 -16.57
C SER A 251 4.93 -45.19 -15.58
N PRO A 252 4.75 -46.51 -15.81
CA PRO A 252 5.03 -47.52 -14.81
C PRO A 252 6.54 -47.66 -14.58
N MET A 253 6.98 -47.41 -13.34
CA MET A 253 8.38 -47.59 -12.92
C MET A 253 8.74 -49.08 -12.87
N LYS A 254 9.73 -49.47 -13.68
CA LYS A 254 10.65 -50.56 -13.35
C LYS A 254 11.94 -49.92 -12.85
N GLU A 255 12.51 -50.52 -11.80
CA GLU A 255 13.77 -50.18 -11.11
C GLU A 255 13.71 -49.16 -9.97
N SER A 256 14.26 -49.62 -8.85
CA SER A 256 14.31 -49.03 -7.52
C SER A 256 15.45 -48.02 -7.36
N SER A 257 15.48 -46.99 -8.22
CA SER A 257 16.42 -45.86 -8.09
C SER A 257 15.76 -44.55 -8.51
N PHE A 258 15.73 -43.59 -7.58
CA PHE A 258 15.20 -42.24 -7.83
C PHE A 258 16.34 -41.38 -8.40
N CYS A 259 16.51 -41.36 -9.73
CA CYS A 259 17.51 -40.49 -10.37
C CYS A 259 16.97 -39.06 -10.53
N LEU A 260 17.44 -38.14 -9.68
CA LEU A 260 17.25 -36.69 -9.87
C LEU A 260 18.17 -36.21 -11.00
N ARG A 261 17.64 -36.12 -12.22
CA ARG A 261 18.37 -35.48 -13.34
C ARG A 261 18.15 -33.97 -13.27
N GLU A 262 19.14 -33.24 -12.79
CA GLU A 262 19.15 -31.77 -12.84
C GLU A 262 19.08 -31.30 -14.30
N LYS A 263 18.09 -30.46 -14.62
CA LYS A 263 18.09 -29.70 -15.87
C LYS A 263 18.85 -28.39 -15.66
N PRO A 264 19.67 -27.93 -16.63
CA PRO A 264 20.56 -26.79 -16.46
C PRO A 264 19.84 -25.43 -16.28
N TYR A 265 18.55 -25.34 -16.57
CA TYR A 265 17.77 -24.09 -16.46
C TYR A 265 17.32 -23.74 -15.04
N THR A 266 17.45 -24.65 -14.07
CA THR A 266 17.09 -24.40 -12.65
C THR A 266 18.24 -23.83 -11.81
N ALA A 267 19.48 -23.94 -12.26
CA ALA A 267 20.65 -23.46 -11.50
C ALA A 267 20.74 -21.93 -11.43
N ALA A 268 20.23 -21.22 -12.43
CA ALA A 268 20.23 -19.75 -12.45
C ALA A 268 19.20 -19.15 -11.48
N PHE A 269 18.02 -19.77 -11.38
CA PHE A 269 16.94 -19.29 -10.50
C PHE A 269 17.22 -19.54 -9.00
N LEU A 270 18.05 -20.54 -8.70
CA LEU A 270 18.42 -20.90 -7.32
C LEU A 270 19.57 -20.06 -6.75
N ARG A 271 20.45 -19.48 -7.58
CA ARG A 271 21.51 -18.57 -7.07
C ARG A 271 20.93 -17.30 -6.47
N ASP A 272 19.88 -16.72 -7.05
CA ASP A 272 19.31 -15.46 -6.58
C ASP A 272 18.46 -15.62 -5.30
N MET A 273 17.94 -16.81 -5.01
CA MET A 273 17.17 -17.09 -3.77
C MET A 273 18.03 -17.55 -2.59
N SER A 274 19.30 -17.93 -2.83
CA SER A 274 20.24 -18.35 -1.77
C SER A 274 20.62 -17.23 -0.80
N PHE A 275 20.33 -15.97 -1.12
CA PHE A 275 20.57 -14.83 -0.24
C PHE A 275 19.52 -14.65 0.87
N LEU A 276 18.36 -15.32 0.78
CA LEU A 276 17.25 -15.12 1.73
C LEU A 276 17.24 -16.10 2.91
N TYR A 277 18.18 -17.04 3.00
CA TYR A 277 18.19 -18.09 4.02
C TYR A 277 19.51 -18.17 4.83
N LYS A 278 20.13 -17.01 5.11
CA LYS A 278 21.07 -16.90 6.24
C LYS A 278 20.41 -16.22 7.43
N SER A 279 19.55 -16.97 8.12
CA SER A 279 19.27 -16.87 9.56
C SER A 279 18.03 -17.70 9.90
N PHE A 280 18.23 -19.01 10.00
CA PHE A 280 17.58 -19.87 10.98
C PHE A 280 18.66 -20.70 11.65
#